data_AF-A0A540KWY0-F1
#
_entry.id   AF-A0A540KWY0-F1
#
_cell.length_a   1.000
_cell.length_b   1.000
_cell.length_c   1.000
_cell.angle_alpha   90.00
_cell.angle_beta   90.00
_cell.angle_gamma   90.00
#
_symmetry.space_group_name_H-M   'P 1'
#
loop_
_entity.id
_entity.type
_entity.pdbx_description
1 polymer ?
#
loop_
_entity_poly.entity_id
_entity_poly.type
_entity_poly.pdbx_seq_one_letter_code
_entity_poly.pdbx_strand_id
1 'polypeptide(L)'
;MGLPVNSSMKNVTEPSNEYPFVGLEFDIYRNSRQMVDYPDGGHVGIDINSVNSNIPRPWNSGILEGKVNRAWIRYNSSLKNPNIAFTAYANDTQEQVISSLSYLVDRNKYLPDWVVVIFSASTGGATASHNIASWNITLEVA
;
A
#
# COMPACT_ATOMS: atom_id res chain seq x y z
N MET A 1 1.44 15.06 4.51
CA MET A 1 2.16 14.46 5.66
C MET A 1 2.59 13.07 5.22
N GLY A 2 3.90 12.82 5.10
CA GLY A 2 4.42 11.53 4.62
C GLY A 2 4.50 10.48 5.73
N LEU A 3 4.53 9.20 5.36
CA LEU A 3 4.81 8.11 6.31
C LEU A 3 6.25 8.23 6.83
N PRO A 4 6.52 7.88 8.10
CA PRO A 4 7.86 7.92 8.64
C PRO A 4 8.77 6.95 7.89
N VAL A 5 9.94 7.43 7.45
CA VAL A 5 10.98 6.61 6.85
C VAL A 5 12.15 6.55 7.83
N ASN A 6 12.49 5.35 8.33
CA ASN A 6 13.73 5.20 9.10
C ASN A 6 14.92 5.25 8.13
N SER A 7 15.66 6.37 8.12
CA SER A 7 16.85 6.56 7.28
C SER A 7 18.17 6.24 7.99
N SER A 8 18.14 5.62 9.17
CA SER A 8 19.34 5.32 9.94
C SER A 8 20.04 4.07 9.40
N MET A 9 21.30 4.24 8.98
CA MET A 9 22.35 3.28 8.58
C MET A 9 21.96 1.82 8.25
N LYS A 10 22.48 1.34 7.11
CA LYS A 10 22.30 0.04 6.42
C LYS A 10 22.22 -1.26 7.25
N ASN A 11 22.45 -1.24 8.57
CA ASN A 11 22.41 -2.40 9.45
C ASN A 11 21.41 -2.29 10.63
N VAL A 12 20.53 -1.29 10.67
CA VAL A 12 19.46 -1.18 11.69
C VAL A 12 18.11 -0.95 11.03
N THR A 13 17.56 -2.00 10.42
CA THR A 13 16.12 -2.09 10.10
C THR A 13 15.34 -2.40 11.37
N GLU A 14 15.41 -1.52 12.36
CA GLU A 14 14.46 -1.58 13.46
C GLU A 14 13.24 -0.76 13.06
N PRO A 15 12.04 -1.37 12.94
CA PRO A 15 10.81 -0.62 12.75
C PRO A 15 10.65 0.33 13.94
N SER A 16 10.57 1.63 13.67
CA SER A 16 10.20 2.60 14.69
C SER A 16 8.71 2.40 14.99
N ASN A 17 8.42 1.86 16.17
CA ASN A 17 7.05 1.75 16.69
C ASN A 17 6.56 3.08 17.32
N GLU A 18 7.28 4.19 17.12
CA GLU A 18 6.87 5.50 17.67
C GLU A 18 5.58 6.00 17.01
N TYR A 19 5.33 5.59 15.75
CA TYR A 19 4.10 5.88 15.01
C TYR A 19 3.63 4.60 14.28
N PRO A 20 2.96 3.67 14.98
CA PRO A 20 2.54 2.41 14.39
C PRO A 20 1.53 2.63 13.26
N PHE A 21 1.75 1.98 12.13
CA PHE A 21 0.84 2.01 10.99
C PHE A 21 0.85 0.68 10.22
N VAL A 22 -0.29 0.39 9.62
CA VAL A 22 -0.44 -0.59 8.56
C VAL A 22 -1.03 0.13 7.35
N GLY A 23 -0.34 0.05 6.22
CA GLY A 23 -0.72 0.73 4.99
C GLY A 23 -0.88 -0.24 3.83
N LEU A 24 -1.81 0.08 2.93
CA LEU A 24 -1.82 -0.46 1.57
C LEU A 24 -1.25 0.65 0.68
N GLU A 25 -0.06 0.44 0.13
CA GLU A 25 0.57 1.38 -0.79
C GLU A 25 0.19 1.08 -2.24
N PHE A 26 -0.01 2.15 -3.00
CA PHE A 26 -0.15 2.16 -4.45
C PHE A 26 0.98 3.04 -4.98
N ASP A 27 2.18 2.49 -5.07
CA ASP A 27 3.36 3.23 -5.49
C ASP A 27 3.41 3.29 -7.02
N ILE A 28 3.43 4.50 -7.53
CA ILE A 28 3.42 4.81 -8.97
C ILE A 28 4.81 5.18 -9.48
N TYR A 29 5.81 5.20 -8.60
CA TYR A 29 7.15 5.67 -8.92
C TYR A 29 8.22 4.68 -8.49
N ARG A 30 9.11 4.36 -9.42
CA ARG A 30 10.26 3.50 -9.13
C ARG A 30 11.25 4.22 -8.24
N ASN A 31 11.38 3.76 -7.00
CA ASN A 31 12.42 4.21 -6.10
C ASN A 31 13.74 3.51 -6.41
N SER A 32 14.79 4.26 -6.79
CA SER A 32 16.09 3.71 -7.20
C SER A 32 16.98 3.19 -6.06
N ARG A 33 16.44 3.06 -4.83
CA ARG A 33 17.23 2.56 -3.69
C ARG A 33 17.53 1.08 -3.87
N GLN A 34 18.83 0.78 -3.98
CA GLN A 34 19.49 -0.52 -4.19
C GLN A 34 19.20 -1.62 -3.13
N MET A 35 18.09 -1.60 -2.38
CA MET A 35 17.92 -2.48 -1.21
C MET A 35 16.74 -3.46 -1.24
N VAL A 36 15.91 -3.52 -2.27
CA VAL A 36 14.86 -4.56 -2.32
C VAL A 36 14.51 -4.94 -3.75
N ASP A 37 14.14 -6.21 -3.94
CA ASP A 37 13.55 -6.80 -5.15
C ASP A 37 12.16 -6.17 -5.46
N TYR A 38 12.12 -4.86 -5.68
CA TYR A 38 10.92 -4.17 -6.13
C TYR A 38 10.69 -4.46 -7.62
N PRO A 39 9.43 -4.66 -8.04
CA PRO A 39 9.07 -4.74 -9.44
C PRO A 39 9.63 -3.58 -10.27
N ASP A 40 10.00 -3.84 -11.52
CA ASP A 40 10.25 -2.78 -12.48
C ASP A 40 8.94 -2.02 -12.76
N GLY A 41 8.79 -0.83 -12.19
CA GLY A 41 7.63 0.05 -12.42
C GLY A 41 6.86 0.36 -11.15
N GLY A 42 5.55 0.61 -11.28
CA GLY A 42 4.65 0.79 -10.15
C GLY A 42 4.27 -0.54 -9.51
N HIS A 43 3.89 -0.49 -8.23
CA HIS A 43 3.51 -1.67 -7.46
C HIS A 43 2.40 -1.36 -6.45
N VAL A 44 1.74 -2.42 -5.99
CA VAL A 44 0.87 -2.41 -4.81
C VAL A 44 1.53 -3.23 -3.72
N GLY A 45 1.49 -2.76 -2.49
CA GLY A 45 2.20 -3.37 -1.38
C GLY A 45 1.54 -3.16 -0.03
N ILE A 46 1.90 -3.99 0.95
CA ILE A 46 1.45 -3.86 2.34
C ILE A 46 2.64 -3.44 3.17
N ASP A 47 2.50 -2.31 3.84
CA ASP A 47 3.51 -1.67 4.65
C ASP A 47 3.16 -1.83 6.13
N ILE A 48 4.12 -2.27 6.95
CA ILE A 48 3.93 -2.44 8.39
C ILE A 48 5.08 -1.73 9.11
N ASN A 49 4.79 -0.58 9.71
CA ASN A 49 5.75 0.28 10.45
C ASN A 49 7.02 0.65 9.64
N SER A 50 6.97 0.50 8.31
CA SER A 50 8.06 0.75 7.37
C SER A 50 7.49 0.90 5.97
N VAL A 51 8.06 1.80 5.17
CA VAL A 51 7.74 1.98 3.73
C VAL A 51 8.39 0.93 2.84
N ASN A 52 9.14 -0.02 3.42
CA ASN A 52 9.59 -1.21 2.71
C ASN A 52 8.49 -2.26 2.80
N SER A 53 7.80 -2.44 1.69
CA SER A 53 6.63 -3.30 1.59
C SER A 53 6.96 -4.77 1.81
N ASN A 54 6.09 -5.47 2.55
CA ASN A 54 6.29 -6.89 2.88
C ASN A 54 6.09 -7.82 1.68
N ILE A 55 5.18 -7.47 0.77
CA ILE A 55 4.86 -8.26 -0.43
C ILE A 55 4.52 -7.37 -1.65
N PRO A 56 5.50 -6.65 -2.22
CA PRO A 56 5.23 -5.80 -3.38
C PRO A 56 4.80 -6.64 -4.59
N ARG A 57 3.75 -6.21 -5.29
CA ARG A 57 3.27 -6.82 -6.54
C ARG A 57 3.29 -5.80 -7.67
N PRO A 58 3.82 -6.17 -8.86
CA PRO A 58 3.78 -5.28 -10.02
C PRO A 58 2.36 -4.80 -10.30
N TRP A 59 2.20 -3.51 -10.58
CA TRP A 59 0.90 -2.90 -10.80
C TRP A 59 0.94 -1.94 -11.97
N ASN A 60 0.21 -2.31 -13.03
CA ASN A 60 -0.09 -1.40 -14.11
C ASN A 60 -1.36 -0.60 -13.76
N SER A 61 -1.16 0.64 -13.33
CA SER A 61 -2.22 1.55 -12.92
C SER A 61 -2.89 2.29 -14.08
N GLY A 62 -2.29 2.32 -15.27
CA GLY A 62 -2.74 3.20 -16.36
C GLY A 62 -2.69 4.69 -16.00
N ILE A 63 -1.74 5.08 -15.14
CA ILE A 63 -1.64 6.44 -14.62
C ILE A 63 -1.32 7.48 -15.69
N LEU A 64 -0.53 7.12 -16.71
CA LEU A 64 -0.16 8.04 -17.79
C LEU A 64 -1.39 8.42 -18.64
N GLU A 65 -2.38 7.53 -18.70
CA GLU A 65 -3.65 7.75 -19.38
C GLU A 65 -4.75 8.27 -18.44
N GLY A 66 -4.43 8.52 -17.16
CA GLY A 66 -5.38 9.02 -16.17
C GLY A 66 -6.51 8.04 -15.85
N LYS A 67 -6.27 6.74 -15.98
CA LYS A 67 -7.31 5.72 -15.78
C LYS A 67 -7.73 5.59 -14.30
N VAL A 68 -9.02 5.30 -14.09
CA VAL A 68 -9.61 5.15 -12.75
C VAL A 68 -9.34 3.75 -12.21
N ASN A 69 -8.79 3.70 -11.00
CA ASN A 69 -8.59 2.44 -10.26
C ASN A 69 -9.54 2.31 -9.07
N ARG A 70 -9.79 1.08 -8.66
CA ARG A 70 -10.60 0.72 -7.49
C ARG A 70 -9.83 -0.22 -6.59
N ALA A 71 -10.05 -0.11 -5.29
CA ALA A 71 -9.49 -1.00 -4.28
C ALA A 71 -10.57 -1.38 -3.27
N TRP A 72 -10.52 -2.63 -2.81
CA TRP A 72 -11.38 -3.19 -1.79
C TRP A 72 -10.49 -3.86 -0.75
N ILE A 73 -10.69 -3.47 0.50
CA ILE A 73 -9.94 -4.02 1.65
C ILE A 73 -10.96 -4.68 2.57
N ARG A 74 -10.76 -5.96 2.85
CA ARG A 74 -11.54 -6.70 3.84
C ARG A 74 -10.57 -7.30 4.86
N TYR A 75 -10.77 -6.99 6.13
CA TYR A 75 -9.98 -7.56 7.21
C TYR A 75 -10.91 -8.28 8.19
N ASN A 76 -10.65 -9.57 8.40
CA ASN A 76 -11.31 -10.37 9.42
C ASN A 76 -10.31 -10.63 10.55
N SER A 77 -10.60 -10.11 11.75
CA SER A 77 -9.71 -10.20 12.91
C SER A 77 -9.46 -11.65 13.36
N SER A 78 -10.42 -12.56 13.17
CA SER A 78 -10.25 -13.99 13.47
C SER A 78 -9.28 -14.67 12.52
N LEU A 79 -9.20 -14.19 11.26
CA LEU A 79 -8.30 -14.75 10.25
C LEU A 79 -6.93 -14.05 10.20
N LYS A 80 -6.80 -12.85 10.79
CA LYS A 80 -5.59 -12.01 10.77
C LYS A 80 -5.00 -11.81 9.37
N ASN A 81 -5.84 -11.91 8.34
CA ASN A 81 -5.42 -11.86 6.95
C ASN A 81 -6.34 -10.88 6.21
N PRO A 82 -5.84 -9.70 5.82
CA PRO A 82 -6.54 -8.81 4.92
C PRO A 82 -6.62 -9.45 3.54
N ASN A 83 -7.83 -9.54 3.01
CA ASN A 83 -8.07 -9.81 1.60
C ASN A 83 -8.21 -8.46 0.89
N ILE A 84 -7.23 -8.16 0.04
CA ILE A 84 -7.19 -6.94 -0.75
C ILE A 84 -7.41 -7.31 -2.21
N ALA A 85 -8.37 -6.64 -2.84
CA ALA A 85 -8.58 -6.70 -4.28
C ALA A 85 -8.42 -5.29 -4.87
N PHE A 86 -7.83 -5.19 -6.04
CA PHE A 86 -7.63 -3.91 -6.71
C PHE A 86 -7.64 -4.07 -8.22
N THR A 87 -7.98 -3.00 -8.92
CA THR A 87 -7.92 -3.01 -10.38
C THR A 87 -6.51 -2.77 -10.88
N ALA A 88 -6.16 -3.41 -11.98
CA ALA A 88 -4.97 -3.17 -12.77
C ALA A 88 -5.34 -3.19 -14.26
N TYR A 89 -4.42 -2.80 -15.13
CA TYR A 89 -4.59 -2.91 -16.57
C TYR A 89 -3.71 -4.01 -17.14
N ALA A 90 -4.29 -4.89 -17.96
CA ALA A 90 -3.54 -5.90 -18.68
C ALA A 90 -2.60 -5.23 -19.69
N ASN A 91 -1.34 -5.65 -19.74
CA ASN A 91 -0.32 -4.98 -20.56
C ASN A 91 -0.59 -5.10 -22.06
N ASP A 92 -1.16 -6.23 -22.49
CA ASP A 92 -1.45 -6.58 -23.86
C ASP A 92 -2.75 -5.97 -24.38
N THR A 93 -3.84 -6.10 -23.63
CA THR A 93 -5.18 -5.66 -24.09
C THR A 93 -5.57 -4.28 -23.58
N GLN A 94 -4.87 -3.74 -22.57
CA GLN A 94 -5.23 -2.51 -21.87
C GLN A 94 -6.62 -2.57 -21.19
N GLU A 95 -7.20 -3.76 -21.06
CA GLU A 95 -8.44 -4.00 -20.33
C GLU A 95 -8.22 -3.94 -18.83
N GLN A 96 -9.25 -3.51 -18.09
CA GLN A 96 -9.20 -3.49 -16.64
C GLN A 96 -9.43 -4.90 -16.08
N VAL A 97 -8.48 -5.38 -15.28
CA VAL A 97 -8.53 -6.68 -14.60
C VAL A 97 -8.53 -6.49 -13.08
N ILE A 98 -8.98 -7.50 -12.34
CA ILE A 98 -8.89 -7.52 -10.88
C ILE A 98 -7.68 -8.35 -10.47
N SER A 99 -6.81 -7.75 -9.67
CA SER A 99 -5.71 -8.41 -8.97
C SER A 99 -6.00 -8.46 -7.48
N SER A 100 -5.25 -9.28 -6.75
CA SER A 100 -5.41 -9.42 -5.30
C SER A 100 -4.09 -9.58 -4.58
N LEU A 101 -4.11 -9.21 -3.29
CA LEU A 101 -2.99 -9.27 -2.37
C LEU A 101 -3.50 -9.73 -1.00
N SER A 102 -2.72 -10.58 -0.34
CA SER A 102 -3.01 -11.01 1.02
C SER A 102 -1.72 -11.24 1.78
N TYR A 103 -1.64 -10.77 3.02
CA TYR A 103 -0.49 -10.93 3.91
C TYR A 103 -0.97 -11.09 5.34
N LEU A 104 -0.41 -12.00 6.11
CA LEU A 104 -0.83 -12.15 7.51
C LEU A 104 -0.44 -10.88 8.31
N VAL A 105 -1.45 -10.13 8.73
CA VAL A 105 -1.32 -8.93 9.56
C VAL A 105 -2.02 -9.18 10.89
N ASP A 106 -1.25 -9.50 11.93
CA ASP A 106 -1.78 -9.54 13.29
C ASP A 106 -1.89 -8.13 13.85
N ARG A 107 -3.08 -7.52 13.75
CA ARG A 107 -3.34 -6.16 14.24
C ARG A 107 -2.82 -5.94 15.67
N ASN A 108 -3.03 -6.91 16.57
CA ASN A 108 -2.68 -6.77 18.00
C ASN A 108 -1.18 -6.66 18.23
N LYS A 109 -0.36 -7.03 17.25
CA LYS A 109 1.10 -6.89 17.29
C LYS A 109 1.57 -5.52 16.81
N TYR A 110 0.82 -4.87 15.91
CA TYR A 110 1.31 -3.73 15.15
C TYR A 110 0.56 -2.43 15.41
N LEU A 111 -0.71 -2.48 15.84
CA LEU A 111 -1.57 -1.32 16.01
C LEU A 111 -2.17 -1.27 17.42
N PRO A 112 -2.37 -0.07 17.99
CA PRO A 112 -3.10 0.09 19.25
C PRO A 112 -4.60 -0.20 19.10
N ASP A 113 -5.30 -0.21 20.23
CA ASP A 113 -6.75 -0.44 20.30
C ASP A 113 -7.56 0.60 19.51
N TRP A 114 -7.08 1.85 19.49
CA TRP A 114 -7.69 2.96 18.78
C TRP A 114 -6.85 3.36 17.59
N VAL A 115 -7.47 3.37 16.41
CA VAL A 115 -6.81 3.71 15.15
C VAL A 115 -7.60 4.77 14.41
N VAL A 116 -6.91 5.49 13.54
CA VAL A 116 -7.54 6.40 12.57
C VAL A 116 -7.31 5.81 11.19
N VAL A 117 -8.37 5.75 10.38
CA VAL A 117 -8.26 5.38 8.97
C VAL A 117 -8.11 6.66 8.16
N ILE A 118 -7.02 6.75 7.38
CA ILE A 118 -6.71 7.90 6.55
C ILE A 118 -6.28 7.46 5.15
N PHE A 119 -6.34 8.40 4.22
CA PHE A 119 -5.62 8.32 2.96
C PHE A 119 -4.43 9.27 3.01
N SER A 120 -3.31 8.86 2.42
CA SER A 120 -2.16 9.74 2.22
C SER A 120 -1.65 9.57 0.79
N ALA A 121 -1.09 10.65 0.27
CA ALA A 121 -0.47 10.69 -1.05
C ALA A 121 0.68 11.70 -1.03
N SER A 122 1.68 11.46 -1.86
CA SER A 122 2.84 12.34 -1.97
C SER A 122 3.36 12.35 -3.41
N THR A 123 4.15 13.36 -3.71
CA THR A 123 4.84 13.47 -4.99
C THR A 123 6.27 13.94 -4.77
N GLY A 124 7.16 13.67 -5.73
CA GLY A 124 8.55 14.13 -5.70
C GLY A 124 8.87 15.07 -6.86
N GLY A 125 10.07 14.97 -7.41
CA GLY A 125 10.46 15.73 -8.61
C GLY A 125 9.63 15.38 -9.84
N ALA A 126 9.18 14.12 -9.96
CA ALA A 126 8.10 13.74 -10.86
C ALA A 126 6.76 13.93 -10.14
N THR A 127 5.82 14.60 -10.81
CA THR A 127 4.55 15.01 -10.21
C THR A 127 3.36 14.16 -10.67
N ALA A 128 2.48 13.78 -9.74
CA ALA A 128 1.20 13.14 -10.05
C ALA A 128 0.06 13.71 -9.19
N SER A 129 -1.15 13.71 -9.77
CA SER A 129 -2.38 14.07 -9.04
C SER A 129 -3.02 12.83 -8.43
N HIS A 130 -3.45 12.95 -7.17
CA HIS A 130 -4.05 11.85 -6.42
C HIS A 130 -5.45 12.27 -6.00
N ASN A 131 -6.48 11.65 -6.58
CA ASN A 131 -7.87 12.01 -6.36
C ASN A 131 -8.68 10.80 -5.88
N ILE A 132 -9.44 10.99 -4.80
CA ILE A 132 -10.40 9.99 -4.31
C ILE A 132 -11.77 10.33 -4.88
N ALA A 133 -12.24 9.55 -5.85
CA ALA A 133 -13.54 9.77 -6.47
C ALA A 133 -14.71 9.40 -5.52
N SER A 134 -14.55 8.34 -4.75
CA SER A 134 -15.50 7.90 -3.73
C SER A 134 -14.82 6.96 -2.75
N TRP A 135 -15.36 6.83 -1.54
CA TRP A 135 -14.93 5.85 -0.56
C TRP A 135 -16.10 5.46 0.34
N ASN A 136 -16.04 4.26 0.90
CA ASN A 136 -16.98 3.77 1.89
C ASN A 136 -16.22 2.88 2.88
N ILE A 137 -16.63 2.92 4.14
CA ILE A 137 -16.11 2.05 5.18
C ILE A 137 -17.28 1.47 5.99
N THR A 138 -17.19 0.19 6.31
CA THR A 138 -18.06 -0.49 7.27
C THR A 138 -17.18 -1.14 8.31
N LEU A 139 -17.51 -0.91 9.58
CA LEU A 139 -16.82 -1.48 10.73
C LEU A 139 -17.84 -2.26 11.54
N GLU A 140 -17.56 -3.55 11.76
CA GLU A 140 -18.34 -4.40 12.64
C GLU A 140 -17.45 -4.75 13.83
N VAL A 141 -17.92 -4.39 15.03
CA VAL A 141 -17.30 -4.83 16.28
C VAL A 141 -18.16 -5.99 16.77
N ALA A 142 -17.57 -7.18 16.84
CA ALA A 142 -18.19 -8.34 17.45
C ALA A 142 -18.12 -8.24 18.98
#